data_AF-A0A2N0NRN6-F1
#
_entry.id   AF-A0A2N0NRN6-F1
#
_cell.length_a   1.000
_cell.length_b   1.000
_cell.length_c   1.000
_cell.angle_alpha   90.00
_cell.angle_beta   90.00
_cell.angle_gamma   90.00
#
_symmetry.space_group_name_H-M   'P 1'
#
loop_
_entity.id
_entity.type
_entity.pdbx_description
1 polymer ?
#
loop_
_entity_poly.entity_id
_entity_poly.type
_entity_poly.pdbx_seq_one_letter_code
_entity_poly.pdbx_strand_id
1 'polypeptide(L)'
;MTDFLNYSSLLISTTIKHYLNGPPRSSWDLKNHLTFAKFSSSSNSTKTIEQLQTVNSVPVPAKTGVIINELKINNEYRNEAQVHLDKILKPYEH
;
A
#
# COMPACT_ATOMS: atom_id res chain seq x y z
N MET A 1 27.83 -1.08 -6.23
CA MET A 1 28.19 0.29 -5.78
C MET A 1 27.14 1.30 -6.23
N THR A 2 26.68 1.23 -7.48
CA THR A 2 25.57 2.04 -8.04
C THR A 2 24.26 1.89 -7.27
N ASP A 3 23.89 0.67 -6.88
CA ASP A 3 22.59 0.42 -6.22
C ASP A 3 22.51 1.07 -4.83
N PHE A 4 23.64 1.12 -4.11
CA PHE A 4 23.74 1.81 -2.82
C PHE A 4 23.60 3.33 -2.97
N LEU A 5 24.21 3.90 -4.01
CA LEU A 5 24.10 5.33 -4.33
C LEU A 5 22.67 5.68 -4.77
N ASN A 6 22.03 4.83 -5.58
CA ASN A 6 20.65 5.00 -5.99
C ASN A 6 19.68 4.92 -4.81
N TYR A 7 19.89 3.95 -3.91
CA TYR A 7 19.08 3.80 -2.71
C TYR A 7 19.24 4.98 -1.75
N SER A 8 20.46 5.44 -1.49
CA SER A 8 20.69 6.62 -0.65
C SER A 8 20.09 7.89 -1.28
N SER A 9 20.25 8.08 -2.58
CA SER A 9 19.62 9.19 -3.34
C SER A 9 18.09 9.19 -3.21
N LEU A 10 17.45 8.02 -3.31
CA LEU A 10 16.00 7.87 -3.14
C LEU A 10 15.55 8.34 -1.76
N LEU A 11 16.21 7.89 -0.69
CA LEU A 11 15.84 8.24 0.70
C LEU A 11 16.02 9.72 1.00
N ILE A 12 17.12 10.30 0.53
CA ILE A 12 17.40 11.73 0.74
C ILE A 12 16.35 12.56 -0.02
N SER A 13 16.12 12.25 -1.30
CA SER A 13 15.13 12.95 -2.14
C SER A 13 13.72 12.89 -1.56
N THR A 14 13.29 11.72 -1.08
CA THR A 14 11.94 11.56 -0.49
C THR A 14 11.79 12.24 0.86
N THR A 15 12.84 12.24 1.68
CA THR A 15 12.85 13.00 2.93
C THR A 15 12.71 14.50 2.67
N ILE A 16 13.48 15.04 1.73
CA ILE A 16 13.40 16.46 1.36
C ILE A 16 12.01 16.82 0.84
N LYS A 17 11.46 16.01 -0.09
CA LYS A 17 10.10 16.21 -0.61
C LYS A 17 9.04 16.20 0.47
N HIS A 18 9.15 15.30 1.44
CA HIS A 18 8.20 15.19 2.55
C HIS A 18 8.10 16.50 3.36
N TYR A 19 9.22 17.17 3.61
CA TYR A 19 9.21 18.42 4.39
C TYR A 19 8.90 19.65 3.54
N LEU A 20 9.29 19.67 2.26
CA LEU A 20 9.02 20.81 1.38
C LEU A 20 7.57 20.85 0.88
N ASN A 21 7.05 19.70 0.47
CA ASN A 21 5.73 19.61 -0.18
C ASN A 21 4.67 19.01 0.74
N GLY A 22 5.07 18.57 1.94
CA GLY A 22 4.23 17.79 2.82
C GLY A 22 4.18 16.31 2.43
N PRO A 23 3.46 15.50 3.23
CA PRO A 23 3.29 14.09 2.96
C PRO A 23 2.31 13.86 1.78
N PRO A 24 2.47 12.78 1.00
CA PRO A 24 1.54 12.43 -0.09
C PRO A 24 0.09 12.28 0.35
N ARG A 25 -0.12 11.90 1.62
CA ARG A 25 -1.40 11.97 2.32
C ARG A 25 -1.18 12.55 3.70
N SER A 26 -2.14 13.32 4.20
CA SER A 26 -2.08 13.96 5.52
C SER A 26 -1.78 12.99 6.67
N SER A 27 -2.18 11.72 6.55
CA SER A 27 -1.94 10.68 7.55
C SER A 27 -0.58 9.98 7.45
N TRP A 28 0.24 10.30 6.44
CA TRP A 28 1.53 9.63 6.25
C TRP A 28 2.62 10.37 7.00
N ASP A 29 3.17 9.72 8.03
CA ASP A 29 4.44 10.14 8.62
C ASP A 29 5.62 9.86 7.65
N LEU A 30 6.80 10.38 8.00
CA LEU A 30 8.01 10.20 7.19
C LEU A 30 8.34 8.72 6.96
N LYS A 31 8.11 7.87 7.97
CA LYS A 31 8.38 6.42 7.88
C LYS A 31 7.52 5.75 6.82
N ASN A 32 6.23 6.06 6.77
CA ASN A 32 5.31 5.54 5.77
C ASN A 32 5.66 6.05 4.37
N HIS A 33 5.98 7.33 4.23
CA HIS A 33 6.40 7.91 2.96
C HIS A 33 7.67 7.23 2.41
N LEU A 34 8.68 7.03 3.25
CA LEU A 34 9.92 6.33 2.88
C LEU A 34 9.68 4.86 2.55
N THR A 35 8.82 4.18 3.30
CA THR A 35 8.50 2.76 3.06
C THR A 35 7.82 2.58 1.71
N PHE A 36 6.85 3.44 1.39
CA PHE A 36 6.16 3.39 0.11
C PHE A 36 7.07 3.77 -1.06
N ALA A 37 7.94 4.77 -0.89
CA ALA A 37 8.90 5.13 -1.94
C ALA A 37 9.88 4.00 -2.25
N LYS A 38 10.39 3.31 -1.23
CA LYS A 38 11.21 2.10 -1.42
C LYS A 38 10.43 1.04 -2.17
N PHE A 39 9.20 0.76 -1.71
CA PHE A 39 8.31 -0.20 -2.36
C PHE A 39 8.11 0.13 -3.84
N SER A 40 7.74 1.37 -4.16
CA SER A 40 7.53 1.84 -5.54
C SER A 40 8.79 1.78 -6.39
N SER A 41 9.97 2.09 -5.81
CA SER A 41 11.25 2.01 -6.53
C SER A 41 11.72 0.58 -6.81
N SER A 42 11.31 -0.37 -5.96
CA SER A 42 11.62 -1.80 -6.10
C SER A 42 10.51 -2.57 -6.82
N SER A 43 9.32 -1.99 -6.99
CA SER A 43 8.20 -2.60 -7.69
C SER A 43 8.36 -2.42 -9.21
N ASN A 44 9.26 -3.19 -9.81
CA ASN A 44 9.18 -3.53 -11.25
C ASN A 44 8.08 -4.58 -11.51
N SER A 45 7.08 -4.67 -10.63
CA SER A 45 6.29 -5.89 -10.53
C SER A 45 5.11 -5.85 -11.49
N THR A 46 5.13 -6.76 -12.46
CA THR A 46 3.96 -7.35 -13.14
C THR A 46 2.94 -7.98 -12.17
N LYS A 47 3.04 -7.68 -10.86
CA LYS A 47 2.25 -8.27 -9.80
C LYS A 47 1.11 -7.33 -9.44
N THR A 48 -0.08 -7.91 -9.31
CA THR A 48 -1.27 -7.17 -8.90
C THR A 48 -1.22 -6.85 -7.40
N ILE A 49 -2.08 -5.93 -6.96
CA ILE A 49 -2.19 -5.55 -5.55
C ILE A 49 -2.52 -6.76 -4.67
N GLU A 50 -3.33 -7.68 -5.16
CA GLU A 50 -3.72 -8.91 -4.47
C GLU A 50 -2.50 -9.82 -4.24
N GLN A 51 -1.60 -9.93 -5.24
CA GLN A 51 -0.36 -10.72 -5.12
C GLN A 51 0.66 -10.10 -4.15
N LEU A 52 0.54 -8.80 -3.87
CA LEU A 52 1.38 -8.12 -2.88
C LEU A 52 0.79 -8.26 -1.48
N GLN A 53 -0.55 -8.26 -1.36
CA GLN A 53 -1.25 -8.50 -0.10
C GLN A 53 -0.99 -9.90 0.44
N THR A 54 -0.78 -10.91 -0.42
CA THR A 54 -0.42 -12.26 0.04
C THR A 54 0.96 -12.34 0.69
N VAL A 55 1.91 -11.47 0.31
CA VAL A 55 3.28 -11.45 0.87
C VAL A 55 3.27 -11.09 2.37
N ASN A 56 2.32 -10.26 2.78
CA ASN A 56 2.14 -9.88 4.18
C ASN A 56 0.97 -10.60 4.86
N SER A 57 0.36 -11.62 4.22
CA SER A 57 -0.72 -12.42 4.80
C SER A 57 -0.26 -13.42 5.85
N VAL A 58 0.83 -13.11 6.57
CA VAL A 58 1.27 -13.92 7.70
C VAL A 58 0.18 -13.82 8.76
N PRO A 59 -0.42 -14.95 9.20
CA PRO A 59 -1.41 -14.91 10.26
C PRO A 59 -0.75 -14.34 11.52
N VAL A 60 -1.15 -13.12 11.90
CA VAL A 60 -0.70 -12.49 13.13
C VAL A 60 -1.49 -13.14 14.26
N PRO A 61 -0.81 -13.76 15.26
CA PRO A 61 -1.52 -14.35 16.39
C PRO A 61 -2.39 -13.31 17.08
N ALA A 62 -3.62 -13.68 17.43
CA ALA A 62 -4.46 -12.84 18.26
C ALA A 62 -3.72 -12.51 19.57
N LYS A 63 -3.73 -11.23 19.98
CA LYS A 63 -3.24 -10.89 21.33
C LYS A 63 -4.11 -11.60 22.37
N THR A 64 -3.51 -12.02 23.48
CA THR A 64 -4.23 -12.65 24.59
C THR A 64 -5.43 -11.80 25.02
N GLY A 65 -6.63 -12.41 25.06
CA GLY A 65 -7.90 -11.72 25.37
C GLY A 65 -8.66 -11.18 24.17
N VAL A 66 -8.12 -11.28 22.95
CA VAL A 66 -8.84 -10.96 21.71
C VAL A 66 -9.46 -12.23 21.12
N ILE A 67 -10.79 -12.28 21.08
CA ILE A 67 -11.54 -13.31 20.35
C ILE A 67 -11.55 -12.90 18.89
N ILE A 68 -10.87 -13.66 18.02
CA ILE A 68 -11.03 -13.51 16.57
C ILE A 68 -12.36 -14.19 16.23
N ASN A 69 -13.45 -13.42 16.14
CA ASN A 69 -14.62 -13.89 15.43
C ASN A 69 -14.30 -13.88 13.95
N GLU A 70 -14.46 -15.03 13.29
CA GLU A 70 -14.43 -15.12 11.83
C GLU A 70 -15.63 -14.33 11.27
N LEU A 71 -15.47 -13.01 11.14
CA LEU A 71 -16.47 -12.16 10.53
C LEU A 71 -16.41 -12.38 9.02
N LYS A 72 -17.22 -13.31 8.53
CA LYS A 72 -17.46 -13.45 7.10
C LYS A 72 -18.32 -12.27 6.64
N ILE A 73 -17.69 -11.26 6.05
CA ILE A 73 -18.41 -10.16 5.40
C ILE A 73 -19.29 -10.75 4.31
N ASN A 74 -20.57 -10.40 4.31
CA ASN A 74 -21.51 -10.89 3.30
C ASN A 74 -21.11 -10.37 1.90
N ASN A 75 -21.27 -11.21 0.88
CA ASN A 75 -20.95 -10.86 -0.50
C ASN A 75 -21.83 -9.70 -1.03
N GLU A 76 -22.97 -9.42 -0.40
CA GLU A 76 -23.80 -8.25 -0.71
C GLU A 76 -23.02 -6.94 -0.70
N TYR A 77 -22.13 -6.74 0.29
CA TYR A 77 -21.32 -5.53 0.41
C TYR A 77 -20.29 -5.41 -0.72
N ARG A 78 -19.75 -6.54 -1.18
CA ARG A 78 -18.82 -6.56 -2.31
C ARG A 78 -19.53 -6.18 -3.61
N ASN A 79 -20.73 -6.72 -3.81
CA ASN A 79 -21.56 -6.42 -4.99
C ASN A 79 -21.98 -4.94 -5.01
N GLU A 80 -22.37 -4.40 -3.85
CA GLU A 80 -22.73 -2.99 -3.72
C GLU A 80 -21.53 -2.07 -4.02
N ALA A 81 -20.36 -2.37 -3.45
CA ALA A 81 -19.14 -1.62 -3.70
C ALA A 81 -18.72 -1.63 -5.18
N GLN A 82 -18.92 -2.75 -5.89
CA GLN A 82 -18.58 -2.88 -7.31
C GLN A 82 -19.25 -1.79 -8.17
N VAL A 83 -20.51 -1.45 -7.90
CA VAL A 83 -21.25 -0.41 -8.64
C VAL A 83 -20.57 0.96 -8.53
N HIS A 84 -19.94 1.25 -7.39
CA HIS A 84 -19.20 2.48 -7.18
C HIS A 84 -17.80 2.41 -7.80
N LEU A 85 -17.14 1.26 -7.69
CA LEU A 85 -15.82 1.02 -8.27
C LEU A 85 -15.85 1.09 -9.80
N ASP A 86 -16.85 0.49 -10.44
CA ASP A 86 -17.01 0.48 -11.90
C ASP A 86 -17.12 1.90 -12.46
N LYS A 87 -17.78 2.82 -11.75
CA LYS A 87 -17.86 4.24 -12.17
C LYS A 87 -16.50 4.91 -12.22
N ILE A 88 -15.60 4.53 -11.31
CA ILE A 88 -14.24 5.09 -11.21
C ILE A 88 -13.31 4.40 -12.21
N LEU A 89 -13.49 3.09 -12.43
CA LEU A 89 -12.58 2.27 -13.21
C LEU A 89 -12.88 2.28 -14.71
N LYS A 90 -14.15 2.43 -15.11
CA LYS A 90 -14.57 2.45 -16.53
C LYS A 90 -13.72 3.30 -17.47
N PRO A 91 -13.31 4.53 -17.09
CA PRO A 91 -12.49 5.38 -17.96
C PRO A 91 -11.09 4.84 -18.25
N TYR A 92 -10.64 3.82 -17.51
CA TYR A 92 -9.30 3.24 -17.58
C TYR A 92 -9.30 1.81 -18.16
N GLU A 93 -10.47 1.27 -18.52
CA GLU A 93 -10.57 -0.01 -19.22
C GLU A 93 -10.27 0.23 -20.71
N HIS A 94 -9.12 -0.26 -21.17
CA HIS A 94 -8.64 -0.19 -22.55
C HIS A 94 -9.01 -1.44 -23.35
#